data_AF-A0A0U1KVB0-F1
#
_entry.id   AF-A0A0U1KVB0-F1
#
_cell.length_a   1.000
_cell.length_b   1.000
_cell.length_c   1.000
_cell.angle_alpha   90.00
_cell.angle_beta   90.00
_cell.angle_gamma   90.00
#
_symmetry.space_group_name_H-M   'P 1'
#
loop_
_entity.id
_entity.type
_entity.pdbx_description
1 polymer ?
#
loop_
_entity_poly.entity_id
_entity_poly.type
_entity_poly.pdbx_seq_one_letter_code
_entity_poly.pdbx_strand_id
1 'polypeptide(L)'
;MPMNILAEIKEENCEAADWLLYYSYRRRQFYKNKQDETYASSLPEVVIRTGPGNPTAFHAMRLCSLDACEQWLEAVETVEDNLEEKKLVFLKYRREAAYITKKVRGKSAWVLYVQRHYAEEMAKLQNKQPEDCWLSETTMKEWWTEIIELTARVLLKIKTKHLKKI
;
A
#
# COMPACT_ATOMS: atom_id res chain seq x y z
N MET A 1 -3.73 8.85 -30.10
CA MET A 1 -3.88 7.40 -29.94
C MET A 1 -4.96 7.15 -28.90
N PRO A 2 -5.92 6.25 -29.10
CA PRO A 2 -6.91 5.96 -28.06
C PRO A 2 -6.18 5.33 -26.86
N MET A 3 -6.33 5.93 -25.68
CA MET A 3 -5.81 5.38 -24.43
C MET A 3 -6.49 4.04 -24.14
N ASN A 4 -5.70 3.01 -23.84
CA ASN A 4 -6.22 1.69 -23.52
C ASN A 4 -6.61 1.67 -22.04
N ILE A 5 -7.88 1.91 -21.75
CA ILE A 5 -8.45 1.93 -20.38
C ILE A 5 -8.08 0.67 -19.58
N LEU A 6 -7.96 -0.50 -20.23
CA LEU A 6 -7.56 -1.74 -19.56
C LEU A 6 -6.10 -1.71 -19.10
N ALA A 7 -5.23 -1.00 -19.81
CA ALA A 7 -3.84 -0.83 -19.43
C ALA A 7 -3.71 0.10 -18.21
N GLU A 8 -4.50 1.18 -18.16
CA GLU A 8 -4.56 2.10 -17.02
C GLU A 8 -5.04 1.39 -15.74
N ILE A 9 -6.14 0.64 -15.83
CA ILE A 9 -6.65 -0.16 -14.69
C ILE A 9 -5.57 -1.13 -14.19
N LYS A 10 -4.83 -1.75 -15.10
CA LYS A 10 -3.75 -2.66 -14.73
C LYS A 10 -2.60 -1.92 -14.04
N GLU A 11 -2.26 -0.72 -14.48
CA GLU A 11 -1.23 0.12 -13.87
C GLU A 11 -1.64 0.57 -12.46
N GLU A 12 -2.88 1.05 -12.31
CA GLU A 12 -3.46 1.41 -11.00
C GLU A 12 -3.46 0.22 -10.04
N ASN A 13 -3.84 -0.96 -10.51
CA ASN A 13 -3.81 -2.19 -9.72
C ASN A 13 -2.36 -2.58 -9.34
N CYS A 14 -1.38 -2.36 -10.23
CA CYS A 14 0.02 -2.58 -9.89
C CYS A 14 0.50 -1.61 -8.82
N GLU A 15 0.10 -0.34 -8.91
CA GLU A 15 0.46 0.68 -7.92
C GLU A 15 -0.18 0.36 -6.55
N ALA A 16 -1.47 0.03 -6.55
CA ALA A 16 -2.19 -0.38 -5.34
C ALA A 16 -1.55 -1.63 -4.69
N ALA A 17 -1.16 -2.62 -5.50
CA ALA A 17 -0.43 -3.79 -5.03
C ALA A 17 0.88 -3.39 -4.33
N ASP A 18 1.65 -2.48 -4.89
CA ASP A 18 2.91 -2.02 -4.31
C ASP A 18 2.70 -1.26 -2.98
N TRP A 19 1.70 -0.37 -2.93
CA TRP A 19 1.31 0.33 -1.71
C TRP A 19 0.85 -0.62 -0.60
N LEU A 20 0.06 -1.64 -0.94
CA LEU A 20 -0.38 -2.65 0.01
C LEU A 20 0.79 -3.45 0.58
N LEU A 21 1.74 -3.88 -0.26
CA LEU A 21 2.88 -4.70 0.19
C LEU A 21 3.87 -3.92 1.05
N TYR A 22 4.14 -2.67 0.68
CA TYR A 22 5.16 -1.85 1.34
C TYR A 22 4.58 -0.76 2.24
N TYR A 23 3.31 -0.90 2.64
CA TYR A 23 2.58 0.06 3.47
C TYR A 23 3.38 0.50 4.71
N SER A 24 3.94 -0.45 5.48
CA SER A 24 4.67 -0.13 6.71
C SER A 24 5.91 0.73 6.47
N TYR A 25 6.65 0.45 5.39
CA TYR A 25 7.81 1.22 4.97
C TYR A 25 7.39 2.61 4.47
N ARG A 26 6.39 2.67 3.58
CA ARG A 26 5.88 3.92 3.00
C ARG A 26 5.30 4.85 4.05
N ARG A 27 4.55 4.31 5.02
CA ARG A 27 4.03 5.05 6.18
C ARG A 27 5.14 5.67 7.01
N ARG A 28 6.20 4.92 7.31
CA ARG A 28 7.36 5.45 8.04
C ARG A 28 8.04 6.58 7.28
N GLN A 29 8.24 6.43 5.98
CA GLN A 29 8.83 7.46 5.13
C GLN A 29 7.96 8.71 5.08
N PHE A 30 6.65 8.55 4.96
CA PHE A 30 5.70 9.66 4.97
C PHE A 30 5.81 10.50 6.25
N TYR A 31 5.76 9.87 7.43
CA TYR A 31 5.87 10.61 8.69
C TYR A 31 7.22 11.29 8.85
N LYS A 32 8.31 10.65 8.43
CA LYS A 32 9.63 11.28 8.42
C LYS A 32 9.65 12.51 7.51
N ASN A 33 9.17 12.38 6.27
CA ASN A 33 9.12 13.49 5.32
C ASN A 33 8.22 14.64 5.81
N LYS A 34 7.08 14.33 6.46
CA LYS A 34 6.17 15.32 7.05
C LYS A 34 6.84 16.10 8.18
N GLN A 35 7.66 15.43 9.01
CA GLN A 35 8.47 16.08 10.04
C GLN A 35 9.56 16.98 9.43
N ASP A 36 10.27 16.48 8.43
CA ASP A 36 11.32 17.25 7.73
C ASP A 36 10.75 18.53 7.08
N GLU A 37 9.55 18.47 6.49
CA GLU A 37 8.86 19.64 5.93
C GLU A 37 8.41 20.63 7.00
N THR A 38 7.87 20.12 8.12
CA THR A 38 7.47 20.96 9.25
C THR A 38 8.69 21.71 9.81
N TYR A 39 9.81 21.02 9.94
CA TYR A 39 11.07 21.61 10.36
C TYR A 39 11.60 22.63 9.35
N ALA A 40 11.61 22.30 8.05
CA ALA A 40 12.05 23.22 7.00
C ALA A 40 11.20 24.49 6.95
N SER A 41 9.89 24.39 7.14
CA SER A 41 8.97 25.52 7.21
C SER A 41 9.19 26.42 8.44
N SER A 42 9.82 25.88 9.49
CA SER A 42 10.14 26.63 10.71
C SER A 42 11.48 27.39 10.64
N LEU A 43 12.30 27.14 9.62
CA LEU A 43 13.59 27.80 9.45
C LEU A 43 13.41 29.19 8.80
N PRO A 44 14.21 30.20 9.21
CA PRO A 44 14.22 31.50 8.54
C PRO A 44 14.59 31.36 7.06
N GLU A 45 13.83 32.03 6.20
CA GLU A 45 13.85 31.98 4.72
C GLU A 45 15.26 32.21 4.09
N VAL A 46 16.20 32.75 4.87
CA VAL A 46 17.58 33.03 4.47
C VAL A 46 18.45 31.77 4.32
N VAL A 47 18.11 30.66 4.98
CA VAL A 47 18.97 29.46 5.04
C VAL A 47 18.75 28.49 3.87
N ILE A 48 17.61 28.56 3.17
CA ILE A 48 17.22 27.58 2.13
C ILE A 48 17.49 28.16 0.74
N ARG A 49 18.77 28.40 0.40
CA ARG A 49 19.19 28.71 -0.97
C ARG A 49 20.32 27.80 -1.41
N THR A 50 20.00 26.54 -1.69
CA THR A 50 20.94 25.59 -2.27
C THR A 50 20.44 25.09 -3.63
N GLY A 51 20.76 25.85 -4.68
CA GLY A 51 20.72 25.38 -6.06
C GLY A 51 20.09 26.37 -7.07
N PRO A 52 20.51 26.34 -8.35
CA PRO A 52 19.81 27.05 -9.42
C PRO A 52 18.45 26.38 -9.68
N GLY A 53 17.36 27.10 -9.39
CA GLY A 53 15.99 26.63 -9.58
C GLY A 53 14.99 27.47 -8.76
N ASN A 54 13.69 27.36 -9.03
CA ASN A 54 12.66 28.06 -8.27
C ASN A 54 12.33 27.26 -6.98
N PRO A 55 12.80 27.67 -5.79
CA PRO A 55 12.61 26.91 -4.55
C PRO A 55 11.13 26.72 -4.20
N THR A 56 10.28 27.68 -4.55
CA THR A 56 8.82 27.59 -4.37
C THR A 56 8.23 26.45 -5.21
N ALA A 57 8.71 26.26 -6.44
CA ALA A 57 8.25 25.16 -7.30
C ALA A 57 8.65 23.79 -6.72
N PHE A 58 9.87 23.65 -6.19
CA PHE A 58 10.30 22.40 -5.53
C PHE A 58 9.50 22.10 -4.27
N HIS A 59 9.25 23.12 -3.44
CA HIS A 59 8.41 22.99 -2.26
C HIS A 59 6.99 22.55 -2.62
N ALA A 60 6.37 23.19 -3.63
CA ALA A 60 5.06 22.80 -4.12
C ALA A 60 5.03 21.35 -4.64
N MET A 61 6.04 20.92 -5.40
CA MET A 61 6.16 19.52 -5.85
C MET A 61 6.28 18.54 -4.69
N ARG A 62 7.01 18.90 -3.63
CA ARG A 62 7.17 18.06 -2.43
C ARG A 62 5.86 17.94 -1.66
N LEU A 63 5.12 19.04 -1.50
CA LEU A 63 3.78 19.03 -0.90
C LEU A 63 2.79 18.16 -1.70
N CYS A 64 2.73 18.33 -3.03
CA CYS A 64 1.88 17.49 -3.88
C CYS A 64 2.21 15.99 -3.74
N SER A 65 3.51 15.66 -3.59
CA SER A 65 3.95 14.28 -3.38
C SER A 65 3.52 13.75 -2.02
N LEU A 66 3.55 14.58 -0.97
CA LEU A 66 3.06 14.22 0.35
C LEU A 66 1.55 14.00 0.36
N ASP A 67 0.77 14.88 -0.27
CA ASP A 67 -0.68 14.72 -0.38
C ASP A 67 -1.06 13.42 -1.08
N ALA A 68 -0.36 13.09 -2.18
CA ALA A 68 -0.58 11.83 -2.89
C ALA A 68 -0.23 10.62 -2.00
N CYS A 69 0.86 10.69 -1.22
CA CYS A 69 1.21 9.65 -0.26
C CYS A 69 0.16 9.51 0.85
N GLU A 70 -0.35 10.62 1.38
CA GLU A 70 -1.38 10.64 2.42
C GLU A 70 -2.67 9.97 1.93
N GLN A 71 -3.10 10.28 0.72
CA GLN A 71 -4.28 9.65 0.10
C GLN A 71 -4.12 8.13 -0.08
N TRP A 72 -2.92 7.67 -0.47
CA TRP A 72 -2.64 6.25 -0.57
C TRP A 72 -2.63 5.55 0.79
N LEU A 73 -2.08 6.19 1.83
CA LEU A 73 -2.11 5.66 3.19
C LEU A 73 -3.55 5.58 3.71
N GLU A 74 -4.36 6.64 3.53
CA GLU A 74 -5.77 6.66 3.89
C GLU A 74 -6.55 5.55 3.16
N ALA A 75 -6.25 5.32 1.87
CA ALA A 75 -6.90 4.26 1.10
C ALA A 75 -6.61 2.86 1.68
N VAL A 76 -5.34 2.57 1.98
CA VAL A 76 -4.93 1.28 2.54
C VAL A 76 -5.53 1.08 3.94
N GLU A 77 -5.49 2.10 4.79
CA GLU A 77 -6.07 2.07 6.14
C GLU A 77 -7.58 1.85 6.10
N THR A 78 -8.28 2.58 5.23
CA THR A 78 -9.73 2.41 5.04
C THR A 78 -10.08 0.98 4.60
N VAL A 79 -9.28 0.38 3.72
CA VAL A 79 -9.50 -1.01 3.30
C VAL A 79 -9.26 -1.96 4.47
N GLU A 80 -8.14 -1.83 5.20
CA GLU A 80 -7.85 -2.68 6.35
C GLU A 80 -8.94 -2.62 7.43
N ASP A 81 -9.43 -1.43 7.75
CA ASP A 81 -10.48 -1.23 8.75
C ASP A 81 -11.81 -1.94 8.38
N ASN A 82 -12.02 -2.22 7.09
CA ASN A 82 -13.24 -2.85 6.58
C ASN A 82 -13.02 -4.31 6.12
N LEU A 83 -11.80 -4.84 6.21
CA LEU A 83 -11.51 -6.22 5.85
C LEU A 83 -11.93 -7.18 6.96
N GLU A 84 -12.46 -8.34 6.54
CA GLU A 84 -12.68 -9.47 7.45
C GLU A 84 -11.36 -9.93 8.09
N GLU A 85 -11.42 -10.41 9.34
CA GLU A 85 -10.25 -10.87 10.10
C GLU A 85 -9.37 -11.86 9.31
N LYS A 86 -9.99 -12.79 8.60
CA LYS A 86 -9.28 -13.75 7.74
C LYS A 86 -8.46 -13.05 6.64
N LYS A 87 -8.98 -11.99 6.01
CA LYS A 87 -8.28 -11.25 4.96
C LYS A 87 -7.19 -10.35 5.55
N LEU A 88 -7.35 -9.86 6.79
CA LEU A 88 -6.31 -9.14 7.52
C LEU A 88 -5.11 -10.03 7.86
N VAL A 89 -5.35 -11.23 8.38
CA VAL A 89 -4.29 -12.22 8.64
C VAL A 89 -3.57 -12.61 7.35
N PHE A 90 -4.32 -12.81 6.26
CA PHE A 90 -3.74 -13.03 4.93
C PHE A 90 -2.83 -11.85 4.50
N LEU A 91 -3.32 -10.61 4.61
CA LEU A 91 -2.59 -9.41 4.19
C LEU A 91 -1.29 -9.22 4.99
N LYS A 92 -1.34 -9.47 6.31
CA LYS A 92 -0.16 -9.47 7.21
C LYS A 92 0.94 -10.38 6.66
N TYR A 93 0.64 -11.66 6.44
CA TYR A 93 1.66 -12.59 5.94
C TYR A 93 2.05 -12.32 4.50
N ARG A 94 1.14 -11.78 3.67
CA ARG A 94 1.46 -11.38 2.31
C ARG A 94 2.50 -10.26 2.27
N ARG A 95 2.46 -9.33 3.23
CA ARG A 95 3.48 -8.28 3.43
C ARG A 95 4.80 -8.86 3.90
N GLU A 96 4.78 -9.72 4.92
CA GLU A 96 5.99 -10.40 5.41
C GLU A 96 6.68 -11.18 4.29
N ALA A 97 5.90 -11.90 3.48
CA ALA A 97 6.40 -12.65 2.34
C ALA A 97 7.07 -11.75 1.28
N ALA A 98 6.61 -10.51 1.12
CA ALA A 98 7.21 -9.57 0.17
C ALA A 98 8.65 -9.18 0.55
N TYR A 99 8.96 -9.15 1.85
CA TYR A 99 10.31 -8.85 2.34
C TYR A 99 11.23 -10.08 2.38
N ILE A 100 10.67 -11.25 2.67
CA ILE A 100 11.45 -12.47 2.95
C ILE A 100 11.65 -13.32 1.70
N THR A 101 10.60 -13.49 0.88
CA THR A 101 10.62 -14.47 -0.19
C THR A 101 11.28 -13.91 -1.46
N LYS A 102 12.41 -14.49 -1.84
CA LYS A 102 12.98 -14.30 -3.18
C LYS A 102 12.20 -15.15 -4.19
N LYS A 103 12.11 -14.70 -5.44
CA LYS A 103 11.54 -15.52 -6.52
C LYS A 103 12.37 -16.82 -6.64
N VAL A 104 11.75 -17.98 -6.42
CA VAL A 104 12.41 -19.28 -6.59
C VAL A 104 11.90 -19.91 -7.88
N ARG A 105 12.79 -20.14 -8.85
CA ARG A 105 12.51 -20.84 -10.12
C ARG A 105 11.25 -20.32 -10.86
N GLY A 106 11.08 -19.00 -10.89
CA GLY A 106 9.96 -18.35 -11.60
C GLY A 106 8.59 -18.48 -10.93
N LYS A 107 8.46 -19.22 -9.82
CA LYS A 107 7.23 -19.31 -9.05
C LYS A 107 7.24 -18.30 -7.91
N SER A 108 6.08 -17.69 -7.67
CA SER A 108 5.82 -16.80 -6.55
C SER A 108 5.91 -17.58 -5.23
N ALA A 109 7.10 -17.58 -4.63
CA ALA A 109 7.40 -18.26 -3.37
C ALA A 109 6.56 -17.78 -2.18
N TRP A 110 5.89 -16.63 -2.32
CA TRP A 110 5.01 -16.09 -1.29
C TRP A 110 3.81 -16.99 -0.98
N VAL A 111 3.30 -17.77 -1.94
CA VAL A 111 2.09 -18.60 -1.77
C VAL A 111 2.27 -19.61 -0.65
N LEU A 112 3.35 -20.38 -0.68
CA LEU A 112 3.64 -21.39 0.34
C LEU A 112 3.92 -20.77 1.71
N TYR A 113 4.62 -19.64 1.73
CA TYR A 113 4.90 -18.90 2.96
C TYR A 113 3.60 -18.44 3.61
N VAL A 114 2.72 -17.80 2.83
CA VAL A 114 1.44 -17.31 3.32
C VAL A 114 0.54 -18.46 3.75
N GLN A 115 0.42 -19.55 2.96
CA GLN A 115 -0.42 -20.70 3.35
C GLN A 115 -0.06 -21.25 4.72
N ARG A 116 1.23 -21.52 4.93
CA ARG A 116 1.70 -22.10 6.18
C ARG A 116 1.40 -21.18 7.36
N HIS A 117 1.83 -19.92 7.28
CA HIS A 117 1.70 -19.00 8.40
C HIS A 117 0.26 -18.56 8.65
N TYR A 118 -0.54 -18.40 7.58
CA TYR A 118 -1.97 -18.15 7.70
C TYR A 118 -2.68 -19.30 8.43
N ALA A 119 -2.43 -20.54 8.02
CA ALA A 119 -3.04 -21.71 8.64
C ALA A 119 -2.67 -21.83 10.12
N GLU A 120 -1.39 -21.62 10.46
CA GLU A 120 -0.91 -21.61 11.85
C GLU A 120 -1.57 -20.50 12.69
N GLU A 121 -1.76 -19.30 12.16
CA GLU A 121 -2.35 -18.18 12.91
C GLU A 121 -3.87 -18.34 13.07
N MET A 122 -4.57 -18.73 12.00
CA MET A 122 -6.02 -18.95 12.04
C MET A 122 -6.40 -20.14 12.93
N ALA A 123 -5.57 -21.19 12.96
CA ALA A 123 -5.75 -22.31 13.88
C ALA A 123 -5.73 -21.85 15.34
N LYS A 124 -4.82 -20.94 15.70
CA LYS A 124 -4.77 -20.35 17.05
C LYS A 124 -6.00 -19.48 17.33
N LEU A 125 -6.41 -18.63 16.38
CA LEU A 125 -7.56 -17.74 16.55
C LEU A 125 -8.88 -18.51 16.69
N GLN A 126 -9.04 -19.59 15.92
CA GLN A 126 -10.28 -20.37 15.89
C GLN A 126 -10.26 -21.60 16.79
N ASN A 127 -9.15 -21.87 17.49
CA ASN A 127 -8.92 -23.08 18.28
C ASN A 127 -9.18 -24.37 17.47
N LYS A 128 -8.59 -24.44 16.27
CA LYS A 128 -8.70 -25.57 15.31
C LYS A 128 -7.32 -26.13 14.97
N GLN A 129 -7.29 -27.22 14.20
CA GLN A 129 -6.04 -27.72 13.64
C GLN A 129 -5.61 -26.87 12.42
N PRO A 130 -4.30 -26.70 12.16
CA PRO A 130 -3.79 -25.97 10.99
C PRO A 130 -4.32 -26.51 9.66
N GLU A 131 -4.51 -27.82 9.55
CA GLU A 131 -5.02 -28.49 8.35
C GLU A 131 -6.43 -28.01 7.98
N ASP A 132 -7.27 -27.72 8.98
CA ASP A 132 -8.64 -27.21 8.79
C ASP A 132 -8.66 -25.75 8.31
N CYS A 133 -7.54 -25.03 8.47
CA CYS A 133 -7.39 -23.63 8.11
C CYS A 133 -6.60 -23.45 6.80
N TRP A 134 -6.28 -24.54 6.10
CA TRP A 134 -5.48 -24.51 4.89
C TRP A 134 -6.22 -23.85 3.71
N LEU A 135 -5.66 -22.77 3.17
CA LEU A 135 -6.22 -22.08 2.00
C LEU A 135 -5.68 -22.63 0.69
N SER A 136 -6.56 -22.72 -0.30
CA SER A 136 -6.15 -23.02 -1.67
C SER A 136 -5.36 -21.85 -2.28
N GLU A 137 -4.46 -22.15 -3.20
CA GLU A 137 -3.71 -21.11 -3.94
C GLU A 137 -4.66 -20.18 -4.71
N THR A 138 -5.73 -20.72 -5.27
CA THR A 138 -6.75 -19.96 -6.00
C THR A 138 -7.41 -18.94 -5.09
N THR A 139 -7.88 -19.35 -3.90
CA THR A 139 -8.54 -18.47 -2.94
C THR A 139 -7.63 -17.31 -2.51
N MET A 140 -6.35 -17.58 -2.27
CA MET A 140 -5.40 -16.51 -1.92
C MET A 140 -5.17 -15.52 -3.07
N LYS A 141 -5.10 -16.00 -4.31
CA LYS A 141 -4.96 -15.11 -5.48
C LYS A 141 -6.22 -14.28 -5.70
N GLU A 142 -7.39 -14.86 -5.49
CA GLU A 142 -8.68 -14.17 -5.54
C GLU A 142 -8.74 -13.08 -4.47
N TRP A 143 -8.45 -13.41 -3.20
CA TRP A 143 -8.41 -12.43 -2.12
C TRP A 143 -7.39 -11.31 -2.40
N TRP A 144 -6.21 -11.66 -2.92
CA TRP A 144 -5.22 -10.66 -3.29
C TRP A 144 -5.73 -9.69 -4.35
N THR A 145 -6.36 -10.24 -5.40
CA THR A 145 -6.93 -9.44 -6.50
C THR A 145 -8.06 -8.54 -5.98
N GLU A 146 -8.94 -9.09 -5.15
CA GLU A 146 -10.05 -8.36 -4.52
C GLU A 146 -9.55 -7.18 -3.67
N ILE A 147 -8.54 -7.41 -2.82
CA ILE A 147 -7.95 -6.37 -1.97
C ILE A 147 -7.30 -5.27 -2.83
N ILE A 148 -6.58 -5.63 -3.89
CA ILE A 148 -5.99 -4.66 -4.83
C ILE A 148 -7.07 -3.79 -5.47
N GLU A 149 -8.08 -4.41 -6.06
CA GLU A 149 -9.16 -3.70 -6.76
C GLU A 149 -9.95 -2.80 -5.81
N LEU A 150 -10.23 -3.28 -4.60
CA LEU A 150 -10.92 -2.49 -3.58
C LEU A 150 -10.08 -1.26 -3.19
N THR A 151 -8.77 -1.43 -3.00
CA THR A 151 -7.85 -0.33 -2.66
C THR A 151 -7.80 0.73 -3.76
N ALA A 152 -7.68 0.31 -5.03
CA ALA A 152 -7.70 1.22 -6.17
C ALA A 152 -9.03 2.01 -6.22
N ARG A 153 -10.17 1.32 -6.02
CA ARG A 153 -11.50 1.98 -6.00
C ARG A 153 -11.64 2.96 -4.84
N VAL A 154 -11.17 2.61 -3.63
CA VAL A 154 -11.20 3.50 -2.46
C VAL A 154 -10.35 4.75 -2.72
N LEU A 155 -9.16 4.59 -3.29
CA LEU A 155 -8.32 5.73 -3.66
C LEU A 155 -9.03 6.67 -4.64
N LEU A 156 -9.69 6.15 -5.67
CA LEU A 156 -10.44 6.98 -6.61
C LEU A 156 -11.53 7.79 -5.90
N LYS A 157 -12.21 7.20 -4.90
CA LYS A 157 -13.19 7.90 -4.08
C LYS A 157 -12.56 8.99 -3.21
N ILE A 158 -11.41 8.72 -2.59
CA ILE A 158 -10.64 9.70 -1.81
C ILE A 158 -10.20 10.86 -2.71
N LYS A 159 -9.54 10.59 -3.83
CA LYS A 159 -9.14 11.61 -4.82
C LYS A 159 -10.32 12.48 -5.25
N THR A 160 -11.46 11.87 -5.56
CA THR A 160 -12.68 12.60 -5.93
C THR A 160 -13.20 13.49 -4.79
N LYS A 161 -13.13 13.03 -3.53
CA LYS A 161 -13.55 13.80 -2.35
C LYS A 161 -12.64 15.00 -2.12
N HIS A 162 -11.33 14.85 -2.31
CA HIS A 162 -10.36 15.94 -2.18
C HIS A 162 -10.53 16.99 -3.28
N LEU A 163 -10.81 16.58 -4.52
CA LEU A 163 -11.09 17.51 -5.63
C LEU A 163 -12.34 18.37 -5.40
N LYS A 164 -13.36 17.84 -4.72
CA LYS A 164 -14.60 18.58 -4.41
C LYS A 164 -14.49 19.54 -3.23
N LYS A 165 -13.38 19.51 -2.48
CA LYS A 165 -13.14 20.39 -1.34
C LYS A 165 -12.38 21.67 -1.71
N ILE A 166 -11.91 21.76 -2.95
CA ILE A 166 -11.27 22.94 -3.56
C ILE A 166 -12.35 23.76 -4.27
#